data_AF-A0AAD5MZ60-F1
#
_entry.id   AF-A0AAD5MZ60-F1
#
_cell.length_a   1.000
_cell.length_b   1.000
_cell.length_c   1.000
_cell.angle_alpha   90.00
_cell.angle_beta   90.00
_cell.angle_gamma   90.00
#
_symmetry.space_group_name_H-M   'P 1'
#
loop_
_entity.id
_entity.type
_entity.pdbx_description
1 polymer ?
#
loop_
_entity_poly.entity_id
_entity_poly.type
_entity_poly.pdbx_seq_one_letter_code
_entity_poly.pdbx_strand_id
1 'polypeptide(L)'
;MGQSISREDFMWTYTEQPHLSRRIAIMKSHPEIKQLFGTDKSFKFVVIAMILFQIFMCWLLQDEDWMLIFLEAYFCGGVINHAMTLAIHDISHNTVFGNKYPLWNRFFGMLANLPVGVPFSASFKKYHVEHHRYLGEDGLDTDVPTDLEAQLFTTPIRKFIWLLFQPFFYAFRPLIIYKKSASDLEIINAIVQLVFDVFVLQMFGIRSFLYLIIGTFVAMGVHPSAGHFISEHYVFKEKQETYSYYGSWNLCTFNVGYHVEHHDFPYIPGRNLPQVRKIAPEFYIDLHTHSSWIKVLWHFVFSPNMGPYMRLKRKASVAQTFQTRHALAEYYEALLQFSGFNELRHYAAKWLCAIDIKKKIN
;
A
#
# COMPACT_ATOMS: atom_id res chain seq x y z
N MET A 1 -17.46 20.92 -26.56
CA MET A 1 -16.26 21.66 -26.10
C MET A 1 -16.32 21.71 -24.59
N GLY A 2 -15.37 21.08 -23.90
CA GLY A 2 -15.30 21.02 -22.44
C GLY A 2 -13.90 21.38 -21.98
N GLN A 3 -13.76 21.96 -20.78
CA GLN A 3 -12.46 22.26 -20.20
C GLN A 3 -11.57 20.99 -20.17
N SER A 4 -10.32 21.15 -20.59
CA SER A 4 -9.27 20.14 -20.50
C SER A 4 -8.26 20.59 -19.45
N ILE A 5 -7.42 19.68 -18.97
CA ILE A 5 -6.31 20.01 -18.08
C ILE A 5 -5.36 21.05 -18.70
N SER A 6 -4.71 21.84 -17.85
CA SER A 6 -3.83 22.96 -18.26
C SER A 6 -2.37 22.57 -18.50
N ARG A 7 -1.99 21.30 -18.27
CA ARG A 7 -0.62 20.79 -18.48
C ARG A 7 -0.64 19.53 -19.33
N GLU A 8 0.40 19.37 -20.15
CA GLU A 8 0.57 18.26 -21.10
C GLU A 8 1.81 17.38 -20.79
N ASP A 9 2.53 17.69 -19.71
CA ASP A 9 3.68 16.92 -19.21
C ASP A 9 3.70 17.00 -17.68
N PHE A 10 4.47 16.14 -17.02
CA PHE A 10 4.72 16.16 -15.59
C PHE A 10 5.55 17.38 -15.16
N MET A 11 5.67 17.63 -13.86
CA MET A 11 6.56 18.69 -13.33
C MET A 11 7.95 18.11 -13.10
N TRP A 12 8.91 18.44 -13.97
CA TRP A 12 10.29 18.00 -13.78
C TRP A 12 11.03 18.90 -12.79
N THR A 13 11.68 18.30 -11.80
CA THR A 13 12.55 18.99 -10.84
C THR A 13 13.96 18.41 -10.83
N TYR A 14 14.93 19.27 -10.56
CA TYR A 14 16.35 18.94 -10.36
C TYR A 14 16.73 18.85 -8.87
N THR A 15 15.79 19.13 -7.97
CA THR A 15 16.01 19.04 -6.53
C THR A 15 15.74 17.64 -6.00
N GLU A 16 16.47 17.26 -4.95
CA GLU A 16 16.16 16.07 -4.15
C GLU A 16 14.78 16.18 -3.48
N GLN A 17 14.24 15.05 -3.04
CA GLN A 17 13.02 15.02 -2.24
C GLN A 17 13.26 15.65 -0.84
N PRO A 18 12.30 16.39 -0.28
CA PRO A 18 12.53 17.20 0.93
C PRO A 18 12.62 16.38 2.22
N HIS A 19 12.12 15.14 2.22
CA HIS A 19 11.91 14.38 3.45
C HIS A 19 13.22 13.95 4.12
N LEU A 20 14.24 13.57 3.35
CA LEU A 20 15.53 13.19 3.90
C LEU A 20 16.20 14.38 4.63
N SER A 21 16.27 15.52 3.95
CA SER A 21 16.90 16.73 4.48
C SER A 21 16.12 17.31 5.66
N ARG A 22 14.78 17.30 5.61
CA ARG A 22 13.93 17.69 6.75
C ARG A 22 14.07 16.74 7.93
N ARG A 23 14.09 15.42 7.72
CA ARG A 23 14.35 14.41 8.77
C ARG A 23 15.67 14.66 9.49
N ILE A 24 16.75 14.90 8.75
CA ILE A 24 18.07 15.19 9.32
C ILE A 24 18.04 16.46 10.17
N ALA A 25 17.41 17.53 9.66
CA ALA A 25 17.29 18.78 10.39
C ALA A 25 16.50 18.62 11.69
N ILE A 26 15.33 17.96 11.64
CA ILE A 26 14.50 17.69 12.82
C ILE A 26 15.24 16.82 13.83
N MET A 27 15.90 15.74 13.40
CA MET A 27 16.66 14.88 14.32
C MET A 27 17.81 15.61 15.02
N LYS A 28 18.33 16.69 14.42
CA LYS A 28 19.41 17.50 14.99
C LYS A 28 18.87 18.52 15.99
N SER A 29 17.77 19.20 15.68
CA SER A 29 17.18 20.23 16.56
C SER A 29 16.30 19.64 17.67
N HIS A 30 15.64 18.51 17.40
CA HIS A 30 14.69 17.84 18.29
C HIS A 30 15.03 16.36 18.48
N PRO A 31 16.15 16.03 19.16
CA PRO A 31 16.60 14.66 19.35
C PRO A 31 15.59 13.77 20.11
N GLU A 32 14.68 14.36 20.89
CA GLU A 32 13.59 13.69 21.60
C GLU A 32 12.61 12.99 20.66
N ILE A 33 12.56 13.34 19.37
CA ILE A 33 11.71 12.67 18.37
C ILE A 33 12.02 11.17 18.27
N LYS A 34 13.24 10.76 18.64
CA LYS A 34 13.66 9.35 18.69
C LYS A 34 12.79 8.50 19.63
N GLN A 35 12.16 9.12 20.63
CA GLN A 35 11.27 8.44 21.58
C GLN A 35 9.95 8.00 20.93
N LEU A 36 9.58 8.60 19.78
CA LEU A 36 8.35 8.26 19.06
C LEU A 36 8.49 7.01 18.19
N PHE A 37 9.72 6.58 17.87
CA PHE A 37 9.98 5.33 17.16
C PHE A 37 9.64 4.13 18.03
N GLY A 38 9.17 3.07 17.39
CA GLY A 38 8.91 1.81 18.09
C GLY A 38 7.71 1.10 17.50
N THR A 39 6.98 0.40 18.36
CA THR A 39 5.80 -0.35 17.97
C THR A 39 4.54 0.17 18.63
N ASP A 40 3.43 0.10 17.91
CA ASP A 40 2.11 0.27 18.49
C ASP A 40 1.55 -1.09 18.91
N LYS A 41 1.69 -1.41 20.20
CA LYS A 41 1.19 -2.66 20.79
C LYS A 41 -0.32 -2.82 20.67
N SER A 42 -1.06 -1.72 20.60
CA SER A 42 -2.53 -1.74 20.53
C SER A 42 -3.03 -2.01 19.11
N PHE A 43 -2.23 -1.66 18.09
CA PHE A 43 -2.66 -1.66 16.70
C PHE A 43 -3.08 -3.04 16.19
N LYS A 44 -2.39 -4.10 16.63
CA LYS A 44 -2.77 -5.47 16.28
C LYS A 44 -4.19 -5.84 16.70
N PHE A 45 -4.66 -5.32 17.84
CA PHE A 45 -6.01 -5.62 18.33
C PHE A 45 -7.07 -4.85 17.54
N VAL A 46 -6.76 -3.62 17.12
CA VAL A 46 -7.63 -2.82 16.24
C VAL A 46 -7.81 -3.53 14.90
N VAL A 47 -6.71 -3.98 14.29
CA VAL A 47 -6.72 -4.71 13.02
C VAL A 47 -7.49 -6.04 13.14
N ILE A 48 -7.25 -6.82 14.20
CA ILE A 48 -8.00 -8.07 14.43
C ILE A 48 -9.50 -7.79 14.62
N ALA A 49 -9.85 -6.76 15.38
CA ALA A 49 -11.26 -6.39 15.59
C ALA A 49 -11.94 -6.03 14.26
N MET A 50 -11.28 -5.28 13.37
CA MET A 50 -11.82 -4.94 12.06
C MET A 50 -11.99 -6.15 11.14
N ILE A 51 -11.07 -7.12 11.17
CA ILE A 51 -11.19 -8.37 10.42
C ILE A 51 -12.40 -9.17 10.92
N LEU A 52 -12.51 -9.36 12.24
CA LEU A 52 -13.62 -10.08 12.84
C LEU A 52 -14.95 -9.38 12.57
N PHE A 53 -14.97 -8.05 12.60
CA PHE A 53 -16.14 -7.27 12.25
C PHE A 53 -16.54 -7.47 10.78
N GLN A 54 -15.59 -7.50 9.84
CA GLN A 54 -15.90 -7.77 8.43
C GLN A 54 -16.42 -9.18 8.18
N ILE A 55 -15.88 -10.18 8.90
CA ILE A 55 -16.41 -11.55 8.87
C ILE A 55 -17.83 -11.60 9.46
N PHE A 56 -18.08 -10.85 10.54
CA PHE A 56 -19.41 -10.73 11.13
C PHE A 56 -20.41 -10.07 10.15
N MET A 57 -20.01 -9.01 9.44
CA MET A 57 -20.83 -8.41 8.39
C MET A 57 -21.10 -9.40 7.25
N CYS A 58 -20.14 -10.24 6.88
CA CYS A 58 -20.37 -11.30 5.89
C CYS A 58 -21.43 -12.30 6.37
N TRP A 59 -21.44 -12.67 7.65
CA TRP A 59 -22.48 -13.51 8.21
C TRP A 59 -23.86 -12.84 8.22
N LEU A 60 -23.94 -11.55 8.56
CA LEU A 60 -25.20 -10.80 8.56
C LEU A 60 -25.78 -10.64 7.15
N LEU A 61 -24.93 -10.42 6.15
CA LEU A 61 -25.35 -10.03 4.79
C LEU A 61 -25.59 -11.22 3.83
N GLN A 62 -25.32 -12.45 4.25
CA GLN A 62 -25.31 -13.62 3.38
C GLN A 62 -26.60 -13.84 2.58
N ASP A 63 -27.76 -13.55 3.18
CA ASP A 63 -29.09 -13.78 2.61
C ASP A 63 -29.85 -12.48 2.30
N GLU A 64 -29.22 -11.33 2.50
CA GLU A 64 -29.85 -10.02 2.33
C GLU A 64 -30.03 -9.63 0.86
N ASP A 65 -30.86 -8.61 0.61
CA ASP A 65 -31.12 -8.13 -0.75
C ASP A 65 -29.97 -7.27 -1.30
N TRP A 66 -29.87 -7.18 -2.63
CA TRP A 66 -28.76 -6.49 -3.30
C TRP A 66 -28.66 -5.01 -2.96
N MET A 67 -29.77 -4.31 -2.69
CA MET A 67 -29.72 -2.90 -2.31
C MET A 67 -29.00 -2.74 -0.98
N LEU A 68 -29.31 -3.60 0.01
CA LEU A 68 -28.61 -3.59 1.28
C LEU A 68 -27.13 -3.95 1.12
N ILE A 69 -26.80 -4.93 0.26
CA ILE A 69 -25.40 -5.27 -0.06
C ILE A 69 -24.63 -4.05 -0.58
N PHE A 70 -25.19 -3.31 -1.55
CA PHE A 70 -24.52 -2.13 -2.10
C PHE A 70 -24.39 -0.98 -1.09
N LEU A 71 -25.42 -0.75 -0.27
CA LEU A 71 -25.39 0.27 0.77
C LEU A 71 -24.33 -0.05 1.83
N GLU A 72 -24.31 -1.29 2.34
CA GLU A 72 -23.33 -1.72 3.33
C GLU A 72 -21.93 -1.77 2.74
N ALA A 73 -21.77 -2.23 1.49
CA ALA A 73 -20.48 -2.19 0.82
C ALA A 73 -19.94 -0.76 0.69
N TYR A 74 -20.80 0.24 0.54
CA TYR A 74 -20.37 1.64 0.50
C TYR A 74 -20.05 2.20 1.90
N PHE A 75 -21.02 2.15 2.81
CA PHE A 75 -20.94 2.85 4.11
C PHE A 75 -20.11 2.11 5.17
N CYS A 76 -20.13 0.78 5.12
CA CYS A 76 -19.45 -0.08 6.08
C CYS A 76 -18.20 -0.70 5.46
N GLY A 77 -18.39 -1.46 4.38
CA GLY A 77 -17.33 -2.11 3.62
C GLY A 77 -16.28 -1.12 3.12
N GLY A 78 -16.70 -0.02 2.50
CA GLY A 78 -15.82 0.99 1.93
C GLY A 78 -14.96 1.68 2.99
N VAL A 79 -15.57 2.08 4.12
CA VAL A 79 -14.85 2.73 5.22
C VAL A 79 -13.84 1.77 5.84
N ILE A 80 -14.26 0.55 6.17
CA ILE A 80 -13.40 -0.41 6.86
C ILE A 80 -12.34 -0.96 5.91
N ASN A 81 -12.65 -1.26 4.65
CA ASN A 81 -11.65 -1.73 3.70
C ASN A 81 -10.61 -0.65 3.40
N HIS A 82 -11.02 0.61 3.27
CA HIS A 82 -10.05 1.70 3.17
C HIS A 82 -9.14 1.74 4.40
N ALA A 83 -9.72 1.68 5.59
CA ALA A 83 -8.95 1.62 6.83
C ALA A 83 -8.00 0.40 6.85
N MET A 84 -8.43 -0.78 6.40
CA MET A 84 -7.57 -1.96 6.28
C MET A 84 -6.40 -1.75 5.31
N THR A 85 -6.60 -1.04 4.20
CA THR A 85 -5.47 -0.68 3.29
C THR A 85 -4.43 0.18 4.00
N LEU A 86 -4.87 1.07 4.88
CA LEU A 86 -3.98 1.93 5.66
C LEU A 86 -3.37 1.23 6.87
N ALA A 87 -4.04 0.21 7.41
CA ALA A 87 -3.42 -0.69 8.36
C ALA A 87 -2.26 -1.46 7.73
N ILE A 88 -2.46 -2.00 6.53
CA ILE A 88 -1.41 -2.68 5.76
C ILE A 88 -0.27 -1.72 5.46
N HIS A 89 -0.58 -0.46 5.14
CA HIS A 89 0.41 0.60 5.00
C HIS A 89 1.28 0.76 6.25
N ASP A 90 0.71 0.98 7.43
CA ASP A 90 1.49 1.17 8.66
C ASP A 90 2.25 -0.12 9.05
N ILE A 91 1.62 -1.29 8.92
CA ILE A 91 2.26 -2.62 9.10
C ILE A 91 3.43 -2.80 8.14
N SER A 92 3.39 -2.22 6.93
CA SER A 92 4.49 -2.28 5.97
C SER A 92 5.76 -1.60 6.49
N HIS A 93 5.65 -0.67 7.45
CA HIS A 93 6.77 -0.05 8.14
C HIS A 93 7.21 -0.79 9.41
N ASN A 94 6.71 -2.01 9.62
CA ASN A 94 7.02 -2.86 10.76
C ASN A 94 6.61 -2.26 12.13
N THR A 95 5.57 -1.43 12.16
CA THR A 95 5.11 -0.72 13.38
C THR A 95 4.38 -1.62 14.38
N VAL A 96 4.04 -2.87 14.03
CA VAL A 96 3.31 -3.80 14.92
C VAL A 96 4.27 -4.65 15.75
N PHE A 97 5.19 -5.36 15.09
CA PHE A 97 6.15 -6.26 15.77
C PHE A 97 7.58 -5.72 15.77
N GLY A 98 7.82 -4.57 15.15
CA GLY A 98 9.14 -3.94 15.10
C GLY A 98 10.07 -4.56 14.05
N ASN A 99 11.20 -3.89 13.82
CA ASN A 99 12.20 -4.31 12.83
C ASN A 99 12.93 -5.61 13.19
N LYS A 100 12.85 -6.05 14.46
CA LYS A 100 13.41 -7.33 14.92
C LYS A 100 12.63 -8.54 14.36
N TYR A 101 11.34 -8.37 14.07
CA TYR A 101 10.46 -9.46 13.61
C TYR A 101 9.79 -9.08 12.28
N PRO A 102 10.55 -8.92 11.18
CA PRO A 102 10.01 -8.44 9.91
C PRO A 102 8.98 -9.41 9.32
N LEU A 103 9.20 -10.73 9.42
CA LEU A 103 8.27 -11.74 8.92
C LEU A 103 6.94 -11.74 9.68
N TRP A 104 6.95 -11.47 10.99
CA TRP A 104 5.71 -11.37 11.77
C TRP A 104 4.84 -10.22 11.27
N ASN A 105 5.46 -9.09 10.93
CA ASN A 105 4.75 -7.99 10.27
C ASN A 105 4.26 -8.38 8.87
N ARG A 106 5.00 -9.22 8.11
CA ARG A 106 4.55 -9.67 6.79
C ARG A 106 3.31 -10.56 6.89
N PHE A 107 3.33 -11.57 7.74
CA PHE A 107 2.18 -12.47 7.94
C PHE A 107 0.99 -11.74 8.55
N PHE A 108 1.22 -10.82 9.49
CA PHE A 108 0.14 -10.01 10.02
C PHE A 108 -0.45 -9.05 8.99
N GLY A 109 0.37 -8.52 8.07
CA GLY A 109 -0.12 -7.77 6.91
C GLY A 109 -1.00 -8.62 5.99
N MET A 110 -0.66 -9.90 5.76
CA MET A 110 -1.52 -10.83 5.01
C MET A 110 -2.84 -11.10 5.73
N LEU A 111 -2.83 -11.18 7.07
CA LEU A 111 -4.05 -11.29 7.87
C LEU A 111 -4.92 -10.03 7.76
N ALA A 112 -4.30 -8.84 7.83
CA ALA A 112 -4.97 -7.57 7.58
C ALA A 112 -5.52 -7.44 6.16
N ASN A 113 -4.95 -8.18 5.20
CA ASN A 113 -5.39 -8.18 3.81
C ASN A 113 -6.72 -8.91 3.59
N LEU A 114 -7.11 -9.84 4.49
CA LEU A 114 -8.24 -10.74 4.25
C LEU A 114 -9.54 -10.03 3.84
N PRO A 115 -10.02 -8.97 4.54
CA PRO A 115 -11.27 -8.31 4.17
C PRO A 115 -11.22 -7.54 2.85
N VAL A 116 -10.03 -7.31 2.29
CA VAL A 116 -9.85 -6.56 1.05
C VAL A 116 -10.22 -7.40 -0.18
N GLY A 117 -10.13 -8.73 -0.09
CA GLY A 117 -10.55 -9.65 -1.16
C GLY A 117 -9.58 -9.75 -2.35
N VAL A 118 -8.43 -9.06 -2.31
CA VAL A 118 -7.38 -9.14 -3.34
C VAL A 118 -5.99 -9.16 -2.68
N PRO A 119 -5.06 -10.04 -3.08
CA PRO A 119 -3.80 -10.25 -2.35
C PRO A 119 -2.76 -9.18 -2.68
N PHE A 120 -2.74 -8.06 -1.95
CA PHE A 120 -1.84 -6.94 -2.28
C PHE A 120 -0.83 -6.60 -1.20
N SER A 121 -1.00 -7.00 0.07
CA SER A 121 -0.16 -6.61 1.21
C SER A 121 1.35 -6.84 0.99
N ALA A 122 1.74 -8.01 0.47
CA ALA A 122 3.15 -8.30 0.20
C ALA A 122 3.74 -7.41 -0.90
N SER A 123 3.03 -7.27 -2.02
CA SER A 123 3.43 -6.38 -3.13
C SER A 123 3.40 -4.92 -2.71
N PHE A 124 2.42 -4.51 -1.90
CA PHE A 124 2.29 -3.16 -1.39
C PHE A 124 3.55 -2.76 -0.64
N LYS A 125 4.01 -3.54 0.34
CA LYS A 125 5.26 -3.22 1.04
C LYS A 125 6.45 -3.08 0.09
N LYS A 126 6.57 -4.01 -0.87
CA LYS A 126 7.70 -4.06 -1.81
C LYS A 126 7.85 -2.76 -2.56
N TYR A 127 6.75 -2.20 -3.08
CA TYR A 127 6.76 -0.94 -3.84
C TYR A 127 6.63 0.30 -2.95
N HIS A 128 5.89 0.23 -1.85
CA HIS A 128 5.68 1.37 -0.94
C HIS A 128 6.96 1.85 -0.27
N VAL A 129 7.83 0.92 0.17
CA VAL A 129 9.14 1.30 0.75
C VAL A 129 10.03 1.99 -0.29
N GLU A 130 9.87 1.65 -1.57
CA GLU A 130 10.59 2.32 -2.66
C GLU A 130 10.02 3.68 -2.98
N HIS A 131 8.70 3.84 -2.95
CA HIS A 131 8.06 5.14 -3.07
C HIS A 131 8.60 6.13 -2.01
N HIS A 132 8.75 5.71 -0.75
CA HIS A 132 9.41 6.54 0.29
C HIS A 132 10.87 6.87 0.00
N ARG A 133 11.59 5.96 -0.67
CA ARG A 133 13.03 6.10 -0.93
C ARG A 133 13.31 6.95 -2.18
N TYR A 134 12.59 6.67 -3.26
CA TYR A 134 12.76 7.17 -4.61
C TYR A 134 11.56 8.03 -5.01
N LEU A 135 10.94 8.75 -4.07
CA LEU A 135 9.76 9.58 -4.29
C LEU A 135 9.91 10.39 -5.58
N GLY A 136 8.93 10.33 -6.47
CA GLY A 136 8.92 11.05 -7.75
C GLY A 136 10.06 10.72 -8.73
N GLU A 137 10.93 9.74 -8.45
CA GLU A 137 11.98 9.34 -9.39
C GLU A 137 11.39 8.51 -10.54
N ASP A 138 11.64 8.98 -11.76
CA ASP A 138 11.08 8.39 -12.96
C ASP A 138 11.49 6.92 -13.13
N GLY A 139 10.51 6.05 -13.37
CA GLY A 139 10.72 4.61 -13.49
C GLY A 139 10.95 3.87 -12.16
N LEU A 140 11.06 4.55 -11.02
CA LEU A 140 11.27 3.89 -9.71
C LEU A 140 10.07 4.06 -8.78
N ASP A 141 9.45 5.24 -8.77
CA ASP A 141 8.24 5.50 -8.02
C ASP A 141 7.01 5.02 -8.80
N THR A 142 6.47 3.87 -8.39
CA THR A 142 5.29 3.28 -9.01
C THR A 142 3.99 3.95 -8.57
N ASP A 143 4.02 4.98 -7.71
CA ASP A 143 2.82 5.75 -7.37
C ASP A 143 2.51 6.85 -8.42
N VAL A 144 3.50 7.27 -9.23
CA VAL A 144 3.30 8.28 -10.28
C VAL A 144 2.52 7.66 -11.47
N PRO A 145 1.42 8.27 -11.95
CA PRO A 145 0.70 7.79 -13.13
C PRO A 145 1.61 7.63 -14.36
N THR A 146 1.26 6.68 -15.22
CA THR A 146 1.92 6.53 -16.52
C THR A 146 1.62 7.71 -17.46
N ASP A 147 2.46 7.93 -18.46
CA ASP A 147 2.18 8.92 -19.53
C ASP A 147 0.84 8.65 -20.21
N LEU A 148 0.49 7.37 -20.42
CA LEU A 148 -0.78 6.97 -21.01
C LEU A 148 -1.98 7.40 -20.15
N GLU A 149 -1.92 7.16 -18.83
CA GLU A 149 -2.97 7.64 -17.91
C GLU A 149 -3.11 9.17 -18.03
N ALA A 150 -1.99 9.90 -18.02
CA ALA A 150 -2.01 11.36 -18.06
C ALA A 150 -2.51 11.95 -19.38
N GLN A 151 -2.19 11.32 -20.51
CA GLN A 151 -2.67 11.71 -21.84
C GLN A 151 -4.16 11.40 -22.05
N LEU A 152 -4.67 10.31 -21.47
CA LEU A 152 -6.05 9.90 -21.67
C LEU A 152 -7.04 10.69 -20.80
N PHE A 153 -6.71 10.91 -19.53
CA PHE A 153 -7.67 11.39 -18.52
C PHE A 153 -7.59 12.91 -18.30
N THR A 154 -7.95 13.66 -19.34
CA THR A 154 -7.72 15.12 -19.42
C THR A 154 -8.97 15.99 -19.23
N THR A 155 -10.18 15.43 -19.33
CA THR A 155 -11.44 16.18 -19.16
C THR A 155 -12.16 15.72 -17.88
N PRO A 156 -13.11 16.49 -17.32
CA PRO A 156 -13.80 16.12 -16.08
C PRO A 156 -14.39 14.72 -16.08
N ILE A 157 -15.12 14.34 -17.14
CA ILE A 157 -15.71 12.99 -17.26
C ILE A 157 -14.62 11.92 -17.27
N ARG A 158 -13.53 12.14 -18.02
CA ARG A 158 -12.43 11.17 -18.09
C ARG A 158 -11.69 11.08 -16.76
N LYS A 159 -11.44 12.20 -16.06
CA LYS A 159 -10.84 12.20 -14.72
C LYS A 159 -11.73 11.50 -13.69
N PHE A 160 -13.04 11.65 -13.80
CA PHE A 160 -13.98 10.89 -12.96
C PHE A 160 -13.93 9.38 -13.25
N ILE A 161 -13.86 8.98 -14.52
CA ILE A 161 -13.62 7.58 -14.90
C ILE A 161 -12.28 7.08 -14.35
N TRP A 162 -11.23 7.91 -14.39
CA TRP A 162 -9.95 7.55 -13.81
C TRP A 162 -10.05 7.29 -12.30
N LEU A 163 -10.81 8.09 -11.55
CA LEU A 163 -11.08 7.83 -10.14
C LEU A 163 -11.86 6.53 -9.93
N LEU A 164 -12.87 6.22 -10.75
CA LEU A 164 -13.61 4.96 -10.65
C LEU A 164 -12.70 3.73 -10.86
N PHE A 165 -11.74 3.81 -11.79
CA PHE A 165 -10.82 2.71 -12.10
C PHE A 165 -9.45 2.84 -11.42
N GLN A 166 -9.29 3.80 -10.51
CA GLN A 166 -8.07 3.99 -9.71
C GLN A 166 -7.54 2.70 -9.09
N PRO A 167 -8.38 1.82 -8.50
CA PRO A 167 -7.88 0.59 -7.87
C PRO A 167 -7.10 -0.29 -8.85
N PHE A 168 -7.55 -0.34 -10.11
CA PHE A 168 -6.88 -1.11 -11.16
C PHE A 168 -5.58 -0.44 -11.62
N PHE A 169 -5.58 0.88 -11.81
CA PHE A 169 -4.34 1.59 -12.15
C PHE A 169 -3.30 1.38 -11.06
N TYR A 170 -3.68 1.53 -9.79
CA TYR A 170 -2.79 1.32 -8.66
C TYR A 170 -2.25 -0.11 -8.58
N ALA A 171 -3.09 -1.11 -8.88
CA ALA A 171 -2.69 -2.53 -8.88
C ALA A 171 -1.74 -2.90 -10.04
N PHE A 172 -1.98 -2.37 -11.24
CA PHE A 172 -1.24 -2.79 -12.45
C PHE A 172 -0.04 -1.90 -12.78
N ARG A 173 -0.04 -0.64 -12.37
CA ARG A 173 1.04 0.31 -12.65
C ARG A 173 2.43 -0.18 -12.22
N PRO A 174 2.62 -0.85 -11.06
CA PRO A 174 3.91 -1.45 -10.72
C PRO A 174 4.42 -2.47 -11.76
N LEU A 175 3.53 -3.21 -12.43
CA LEU A 175 3.87 -4.17 -13.47
C LEU A 175 4.28 -3.52 -14.80
N ILE A 176 4.06 -2.21 -14.93
CA ILE A 176 4.39 -1.42 -16.12
C ILE A 176 5.66 -0.59 -15.85
N ILE A 177 5.67 0.17 -14.75
CA ILE A 177 6.71 1.15 -14.42
C ILE A 177 7.98 0.47 -13.93
N TYR A 178 7.91 -0.31 -12.85
CA TYR A 178 9.07 -0.95 -12.24
C TYR A 178 8.83 -2.44 -12.06
N LYS A 179 9.04 -3.17 -13.16
CA LYS A 179 8.84 -4.62 -13.21
C LYS A 179 9.80 -5.32 -12.27
N LYS A 180 9.24 -6.14 -11.38
CA LYS A 180 10.00 -7.00 -10.47
C LYS A 180 9.45 -8.40 -10.49
N SER A 181 10.34 -9.36 -10.31
CA SER A 181 9.97 -10.75 -10.14
C SER A 181 9.12 -10.96 -8.88
N ALA A 182 8.21 -11.93 -8.93
CA ALA A 182 7.37 -12.31 -7.81
C ALA A 182 8.23 -12.94 -6.69
N SER A 183 7.98 -12.51 -5.45
CA SER A 183 8.59 -13.07 -4.25
C SER A 183 7.78 -14.23 -3.69
N ASP A 184 8.41 -15.04 -2.86
CA ASP A 184 7.78 -16.12 -2.09
C ASP A 184 6.63 -15.61 -1.20
N LEU A 185 6.80 -14.44 -0.59
CA LEU A 185 5.75 -13.82 0.22
C LEU A 185 4.56 -13.31 -0.60
N GLU A 186 4.77 -12.88 -1.84
CA GLU A 186 3.67 -12.53 -2.74
C GLU A 186 2.85 -13.77 -3.11
N ILE A 187 3.52 -14.91 -3.37
CA ILE A 187 2.86 -16.19 -3.62
C ILE A 187 2.06 -16.66 -2.39
N ILE A 188 2.65 -16.58 -1.20
CA ILE A 188 1.95 -16.96 0.04
C ILE A 188 0.76 -16.02 0.30
N ASN A 189 0.91 -14.72 0.10
CA ASN A 189 -0.21 -13.78 0.24
C ASN A 189 -1.36 -14.15 -0.71
N ALA A 190 -1.06 -14.51 -1.95
CA ALA A 190 -2.06 -14.95 -2.91
C ALA A 190 -2.77 -16.23 -2.48
N ILE A 191 -2.04 -17.23 -1.99
CA ILE A 191 -2.62 -18.47 -1.46
C ILE A 191 -3.52 -18.20 -0.26
N VAL A 192 -3.04 -17.43 0.73
CA VAL A 192 -3.80 -17.08 1.94
C VAL A 192 -5.09 -16.34 1.59
N GLN A 193 -5.02 -15.37 0.67
CA GLN A 193 -6.21 -14.64 0.22
C GLN A 193 -7.20 -15.56 -0.51
N LEU A 194 -6.72 -16.37 -1.45
CA LEU A 194 -7.57 -17.29 -2.21
C LEU A 194 -8.30 -18.29 -1.28
N VAL A 195 -7.58 -18.83 -0.28
CA VAL A 195 -8.20 -19.74 0.72
C VAL A 195 -9.28 -19.02 1.51
N PHE A 196 -9.05 -17.77 1.92
CA PHE A 196 -10.06 -16.99 2.64
C PHE A 196 -11.25 -16.60 1.77
N ASP A 197 -11.03 -16.21 0.53
CA ASP A 197 -12.10 -15.87 -0.43
C ASP A 197 -12.99 -17.09 -0.70
N VAL A 198 -12.39 -18.26 -0.90
CA VAL A 198 -13.12 -19.54 -1.03
C VAL A 198 -13.89 -19.86 0.25
N PHE A 199 -13.29 -19.66 1.42
CA PHE A 199 -13.98 -19.82 2.70
C PHE A 199 -15.21 -18.91 2.82
N VAL A 200 -15.09 -17.62 2.49
CA VAL A 200 -16.21 -16.67 2.51
C VAL A 200 -17.31 -17.10 1.53
N LEU A 201 -16.93 -17.48 0.31
CA LEU A 201 -17.89 -17.96 -0.71
C LEU A 201 -18.64 -19.22 -0.26
N GLN A 202 -17.95 -20.17 0.40
CA GLN A 202 -18.57 -21.42 0.87
C GLN A 202 -19.43 -21.22 2.12
N MET A 203 -19.02 -20.34 3.03
CA MET A 203 -19.70 -20.15 4.31
C MET A 203 -20.84 -19.12 4.26
N PHE A 204 -20.66 -18.04 3.49
CA PHE A 204 -21.54 -16.86 3.48
C PHE A 204 -22.09 -16.54 2.08
N GLY A 205 -21.67 -17.26 1.04
CA GLY A 205 -22.18 -17.09 -0.31
C GLY A 205 -21.63 -15.86 -1.06
N ILE A 206 -22.12 -15.71 -2.30
CA ILE A 206 -21.61 -14.71 -3.25
C ILE A 206 -21.93 -13.27 -2.85
N ARG A 207 -23.05 -13.03 -2.15
CA ARG A 207 -23.45 -11.68 -1.73
C ARG A 207 -22.46 -11.07 -0.75
N SER A 208 -22.08 -11.84 0.28
CA SER A 208 -21.07 -11.43 1.26
C SER A 208 -19.68 -11.30 0.68
N PHE A 209 -19.30 -12.18 -0.24
CA PHE A 209 -18.05 -12.02 -0.99
C PHE A 209 -18.04 -10.71 -1.80
N LEU A 210 -19.12 -10.41 -2.53
CA LEU A 210 -19.23 -9.18 -3.29
C LEU A 210 -19.30 -7.93 -2.40
N TYR A 211 -19.88 -8.01 -1.21
CA TYR A 211 -19.82 -6.93 -0.22
C TYR A 211 -18.36 -6.50 0.06
N LEU A 212 -17.45 -7.45 0.27
CA LEU A 212 -16.02 -7.16 0.48
C LEU A 212 -15.37 -6.57 -0.79
N ILE A 213 -15.60 -7.18 -1.96
CA ILE A 213 -14.97 -6.75 -3.22
C ILE A 213 -15.46 -5.36 -3.65
N ILE A 214 -16.76 -5.10 -3.56
CA ILE A 214 -17.36 -3.79 -3.88
C ILE A 214 -16.86 -2.76 -2.88
N GLY A 215 -16.79 -3.10 -1.58
CA GLY A 215 -16.23 -2.22 -0.56
C GLY A 215 -14.81 -1.78 -0.90
N THR A 216 -13.94 -2.71 -1.27
CA THR A 216 -12.57 -2.40 -1.73
C THR A 216 -12.56 -1.52 -2.98
N PHE A 217 -13.36 -1.87 -3.98
CA PHE A 217 -13.42 -1.13 -5.24
C PHE A 217 -13.83 0.33 -5.02
N VAL A 218 -14.86 0.57 -4.20
CA VAL A 218 -15.33 1.92 -3.91
C VAL A 218 -14.36 2.67 -2.99
N ALA A 219 -13.83 2.01 -1.96
CA ALA A 219 -12.85 2.55 -1.00
C ALA A 219 -11.59 3.14 -1.65
N MET A 220 -11.14 2.51 -2.74
CA MET A 220 -9.96 2.93 -3.49
C MET A 220 -10.31 3.85 -4.67
N GLY A 221 -11.58 3.95 -5.05
CA GLY A 221 -12.05 4.76 -6.18
C GLY A 221 -12.63 6.13 -5.79
N VAL A 222 -13.96 6.20 -5.70
CA VAL A 222 -14.71 7.47 -5.53
C VAL A 222 -15.25 7.70 -4.11
N HIS A 223 -14.99 6.79 -3.17
CA HIS A 223 -15.35 7.00 -1.77
C HIS A 223 -14.64 8.25 -1.21
N PRO A 224 -15.24 9.03 -0.30
CA PRO A 224 -14.60 10.20 0.33
C PRO A 224 -13.19 9.95 0.86
N SER A 225 -12.92 8.75 1.38
CA SER A 225 -11.60 8.36 1.87
C SER A 225 -10.55 8.19 0.76
N ALA A 226 -10.95 7.87 -0.47
CA ALA A 226 -10.04 7.74 -1.61
C ALA A 226 -9.34 9.06 -1.97
N GLY A 227 -9.84 10.20 -1.49
CA GLY A 227 -9.15 11.48 -1.60
C GLY A 227 -7.75 11.46 -0.98
N HIS A 228 -7.48 10.55 -0.06
CA HIS A 228 -6.14 10.19 0.43
C HIS A 228 -5.11 10.06 -0.72
N PHE A 229 -5.36 9.17 -1.69
CA PHE A 229 -4.43 8.85 -2.78
C PHE A 229 -4.04 10.05 -3.64
N ILE A 230 -4.93 11.04 -3.74
CA ILE A 230 -4.66 12.26 -4.51
C ILE A 230 -4.06 13.33 -3.62
N SER A 231 -4.58 13.48 -2.41
CA SER A 231 -4.16 14.52 -1.48
C SER A 231 -2.67 14.45 -1.17
N GLU A 232 -2.12 13.25 -1.12
CA GLU A 232 -0.79 13.03 -0.60
C GLU A 232 0.33 13.52 -1.50
N HIS A 233 0.24 13.25 -2.81
CA HIS A 233 1.36 13.45 -3.74
C HIS A 233 1.04 14.27 -4.99
N TYR A 234 -0.21 14.64 -5.20
CA TYR A 234 -0.54 15.53 -6.30
C TYR A 234 -0.23 16.98 -5.94
N VAL A 235 0.35 17.72 -6.87
CA VAL A 235 0.82 19.07 -6.61
C VAL A 235 -0.33 20.06 -6.64
N PHE A 236 -0.82 20.44 -5.45
CA PHE A 236 -1.81 21.51 -5.26
C PHE A 236 -1.18 22.89 -5.03
N LYS A 237 0.08 22.92 -4.55
CA LYS A 237 0.90 24.13 -4.37
C LYS A 237 2.25 23.88 -5.03
N GLU A 238 2.65 24.80 -5.90
CA GLU A 238 3.94 24.69 -6.58
C GLU A 238 5.09 24.45 -5.60
N LYS A 239 6.04 23.59 -6.00
CA LYS A 239 7.22 23.19 -5.23
C LYS A 239 6.97 22.33 -3.99
N GLN A 240 5.72 22.00 -3.66
CA GLN A 240 5.39 21.03 -2.62
C GLN A 240 4.90 19.70 -3.24
N GLU A 241 5.55 18.60 -2.89
CA GLU A 241 5.29 17.27 -3.48
C GLU A 241 4.59 16.29 -2.54
N THR A 242 4.47 16.66 -1.27
CA THR A 242 3.81 15.86 -0.24
C THR A 242 2.94 16.76 0.63
N TYR A 243 1.74 16.32 0.99
CA TYR A 243 0.78 17.13 1.74
C TYR A 243 0.15 16.36 2.89
N SER A 244 -0.15 17.07 3.97
CA SER A 244 -0.85 16.51 5.13
C SER A 244 -2.32 16.96 5.16
N TYR A 245 -3.15 16.15 5.80
CA TYR A 245 -4.56 16.35 6.15
C TYR A 245 -4.74 16.05 7.66
N TYR A 246 -5.23 17.03 8.42
CA TYR A 246 -5.39 16.90 9.88
C TYR A 246 -6.86 16.79 10.33
N GLY A 247 -7.76 16.38 9.44
CA GLY A 247 -9.19 16.28 9.75
C GLY A 247 -9.62 14.91 10.27
N SER A 248 -10.94 14.73 10.37
CA SER A 248 -11.59 13.61 11.08
C SER A 248 -11.36 12.24 10.45
N TRP A 249 -11.02 12.14 9.16
CA TRP A 249 -10.72 10.83 8.55
C TRP A 249 -9.57 10.11 9.27
N ASN A 250 -8.65 10.84 9.89
CA ASN A 250 -7.56 10.25 10.70
C ASN A 250 -8.03 9.30 11.81
N LEU A 251 -9.28 9.43 12.28
CA LEU A 251 -9.87 8.52 13.26
C LEU A 251 -10.05 7.10 12.72
N CYS A 252 -10.34 6.95 11.43
CA CYS A 252 -10.46 5.64 10.75
C CYS A 252 -9.31 5.36 9.78
N THR A 253 -8.38 6.30 9.60
CA THR A 253 -7.19 6.15 8.74
C THR A 253 -5.86 6.16 9.52
N PHE A 254 -5.93 5.92 10.82
CA PHE A 254 -4.78 5.76 11.72
C PHE A 254 -3.76 6.90 11.65
N ASN A 255 -4.26 8.14 11.53
CA ASN A 255 -3.46 9.35 11.34
C ASN A 255 -2.55 9.37 10.11
N VAL A 256 -2.81 8.56 9.06
CA VAL A 256 -2.03 8.62 7.82
C VAL A 256 -2.03 10.02 7.20
N GLY A 257 -3.08 10.81 7.44
CA GLY A 257 -3.18 12.18 6.98
C GLY A 257 -2.04 13.08 7.50
N TYR A 258 -1.32 12.69 8.57
CA TYR A 258 -0.02 13.28 8.91
C TYR A 258 1.07 12.78 7.95
N HIS A 259 0.85 12.97 6.64
CA HIS A 259 1.59 12.26 5.61
C HIS A 259 2.98 12.83 5.37
N VAL A 260 3.14 14.15 5.48
CA VAL A 260 4.47 14.78 5.44
C VAL A 260 5.32 14.26 6.60
N GLU A 261 4.73 14.23 7.80
CA GLU A 261 5.36 13.68 9.01
C GLU A 261 5.70 12.20 8.84
N HIS A 262 4.80 11.44 8.21
CA HIS A 262 5.00 10.04 7.89
C HIS A 262 6.18 9.82 6.94
N HIS A 263 6.26 10.55 5.82
CA HIS A 263 7.40 10.47 4.90
C HIS A 263 8.72 10.92 5.54
N ASP A 264 8.66 11.92 6.43
CA ASP A 264 9.81 12.29 7.23
C ASP A 264 10.21 11.19 8.22
N PHE A 265 9.28 10.42 8.76
CA PHE A 265 9.56 9.39 9.76
C PHE A 265 8.70 8.12 9.58
N PRO A 266 8.95 7.31 8.53
CA PRO A 266 8.04 6.23 8.14
C PRO A 266 7.99 5.09 9.16
N TYR A 267 8.97 5.01 10.06
CA TYR A 267 9.04 4.01 11.12
C TYR A 267 8.45 4.49 12.46
N ILE A 268 7.85 5.68 12.51
CA ILE A 268 7.02 6.13 13.63
C ILE A 268 5.59 5.64 13.38
N PRO A 269 4.97 4.87 14.30
CA PRO A 269 3.60 4.40 14.14
C PRO A 269 2.61 5.56 13.98
N GLY A 270 1.56 5.35 13.18
CA GLY A 270 0.52 6.36 12.90
C GLY A 270 0.00 7.10 14.14
N ARG A 271 -0.27 6.39 15.25
CA ARG A 271 -0.70 6.99 16.54
C ARG A 271 0.22 8.10 17.08
N ASN A 272 1.50 8.07 16.73
CA ASN A 272 2.53 8.98 17.23
C ASN A 272 2.84 10.12 16.24
N LEU A 273 2.38 10.06 14.98
CA LEU A 273 2.58 11.12 13.99
C LEU A 273 2.07 12.50 14.43
N PRO A 274 0.94 12.62 15.16
CA PRO A 274 0.54 13.91 15.73
C PRO A 274 1.58 14.53 16.68
N GLN A 275 2.40 13.70 17.34
CA GLN A 275 3.47 14.19 18.22
C GLN A 275 4.68 14.69 17.43
N VAL A 276 4.97 14.14 16.26
CA VAL A 276 6.02 14.66 15.36
C VAL A 276 5.76 16.13 15.05
N ARG A 277 4.53 16.45 14.61
CA ARG A 277 4.13 17.83 14.33
C ARG A 277 4.18 18.73 15.56
N LYS A 278 3.87 18.21 16.75
CA LYS A 278 3.90 18.98 18.01
C LYS A 278 5.32 19.30 18.48
N ILE A 279 6.25 18.36 18.29
CA ILE A 279 7.66 18.53 18.68
C ILE A 279 8.37 19.51 17.75
N ALA A 280 8.13 19.40 16.44
CA ALA A 280 8.84 20.17 15.42
C ALA A 280 7.89 21.01 14.53
N PRO A 281 7.00 21.85 15.09
CA PRO A 281 5.94 22.53 14.34
C PRO A 281 6.48 23.49 13.27
N GLU A 282 7.65 24.08 13.47
CA GLU A 282 8.29 25.01 12.55
C GLU A 282 8.64 24.39 11.19
N PHE A 283 8.75 23.06 11.12
CA PHE A 283 9.00 22.34 9.88
C PHE A 283 7.73 22.07 9.06
N TYR A 284 6.55 22.28 9.66
CA TYR A 284 5.26 21.87 9.08
C TYR A 284 4.19 22.98 9.03
N ILE A 285 4.39 24.11 9.70
CA ILE A 285 3.36 25.16 9.82
C ILE A 285 3.10 25.90 8.52
N ASP A 286 4.15 26.12 7.70
CA ASP A 286 4.07 26.86 6.43
C ASP A 286 3.75 25.98 5.21
N LEU A 287 3.68 24.65 5.42
CA LEU A 287 3.32 23.70 4.38
C LEU A 287 1.83 23.79 4.07
N HIS A 288 1.49 23.63 2.79
CA HIS A 288 0.09 23.49 2.40
C HIS A 288 -0.49 22.21 2.99
N THR A 289 -1.71 22.31 3.49
CA THR A 289 -2.44 21.19 4.08
C THR A 289 -3.85 21.15 3.50
N HIS A 290 -4.41 19.95 3.41
CA HIS A 290 -5.78 19.76 2.98
C HIS A 290 -6.72 19.82 4.18
N SER A 291 -7.86 20.50 3.99
CA SER A 291 -8.95 20.53 4.97
C SER A 291 -10.03 19.49 4.69
N SER A 292 -10.10 18.93 3.47
CA SER A 292 -11.11 17.95 3.07
C SER A 292 -10.66 17.10 1.89
N TRP A 293 -10.67 15.77 2.07
CA TRP A 293 -10.44 14.80 0.99
C TRP A 293 -11.55 14.78 -0.06
N ILE A 294 -12.79 15.09 0.32
CA ILE A 294 -13.89 15.27 -0.65
C ILE A 294 -13.58 16.46 -1.57
N LYS A 295 -13.08 17.57 -1.00
CA LYS A 295 -12.69 18.74 -1.79
C LYS A 295 -11.51 18.41 -2.72
N VAL A 296 -10.56 17.59 -2.27
CA VAL A 296 -9.46 17.10 -3.11
C VAL A 296 -9.99 16.32 -4.33
N LEU A 297 -10.90 15.37 -4.12
CA LEU A 297 -11.53 14.60 -5.20
C LEU A 297 -12.30 15.52 -6.16
N TRP A 298 -13.08 16.47 -5.62
CA TRP A 298 -13.80 17.46 -6.42
C TRP A 298 -12.85 18.29 -7.28
N HIS A 299 -11.78 18.82 -6.69
CA HIS A 299 -10.77 19.59 -7.41
C HIS A 299 -10.10 18.75 -8.48
N PHE A 300 -9.77 17.47 -8.19
CA PHE A 300 -9.19 16.56 -9.16
C PHE A 300 -10.07 16.42 -10.41
N VAL A 301 -11.38 16.21 -10.23
CA VAL A 301 -12.31 16.04 -11.35
C VAL A 301 -12.56 17.35 -12.09
N PHE A 302 -12.89 18.43 -11.40
CA PHE A 302 -13.47 19.61 -12.03
C PHE A 302 -12.47 20.75 -12.29
N SER A 303 -11.32 20.80 -11.61
CA SER A 303 -10.32 21.84 -11.87
C SER A 303 -9.52 21.52 -13.13
N PRO A 304 -9.35 22.44 -14.09
CA PRO A 304 -8.40 22.25 -15.19
C PRO A 304 -6.95 22.23 -14.71
N ASN A 305 -6.66 22.78 -13.52
CA ASN A 305 -5.32 22.76 -12.93
C ASN A 305 -5.00 21.46 -12.17
N MET A 306 -5.91 20.47 -12.21
CA MET A 306 -5.71 19.16 -11.60
C MET A 306 -5.93 18.04 -12.60
N GLY A 307 -5.15 16.98 -12.49
CA GLY A 307 -5.23 15.77 -13.30
C GLY A 307 -3.97 14.91 -13.11
N PRO A 308 -3.83 13.80 -13.85
CA PRO A 308 -2.72 12.86 -13.63
C PRO A 308 -1.33 13.49 -13.82
N TYR A 309 -1.18 14.51 -14.68
CA TYR A 309 0.08 15.27 -14.84
C TYR A 309 0.50 16.11 -13.63
N MET A 310 -0.38 16.31 -12.64
CA MET A 310 -0.04 17.12 -11.45
C MET A 310 0.81 16.33 -10.45
N ARG A 311 1.90 15.75 -10.92
CA ARG A 311 2.91 15.02 -10.15
C ARG A 311 4.29 15.57 -10.46
N LEU A 312 5.14 15.63 -9.44
CA LEU A 312 6.55 15.94 -9.61
C LEU A 312 7.30 14.68 -10.05
N LYS A 313 8.16 14.84 -11.05
CA LYS A 313 9.10 13.83 -11.54
C LYS A 313 10.51 14.36 -11.44
N ARG A 314 11.45 13.46 -11.16
CA ARG A 314 12.88 13.73 -11.14
C ARG A 314 13.63 12.56 -11.75
N LYS A 315 14.87 12.81 -12.17
CA LYS A 315 15.71 11.77 -12.78
C LYS A 315 15.98 10.65 -11.78
N ALA A 316 15.89 9.40 -12.24
CA ALA A 316 16.25 8.24 -11.44
C ALA A 316 17.69 8.33 -10.91
N SER A 317 17.84 8.09 -9.61
CA SER A 317 19.13 8.04 -8.91
C SER A 317 19.84 6.70 -9.09
N VAL A 318 19.09 5.63 -9.36
CA VAL A 318 19.60 4.27 -9.56
C VAL A 318 18.96 3.61 -10.78
N ALA A 319 19.63 2.61 -11.34
CA ALA A 319 19.04 1.78 -12.38
C ALA A 319 17.96 0.85 -11.80
N GLN A 320 16.95 0.53 -12.61
CA GLN A 320 15.99 -0.51 -12.26
C GLN A 320 16.67 -1.87 -12.13
N THR A 321 16.20 -2.67 -11.17
CA THR A 321 16.69 -4.03 -10.92
C THR A 321 15.55 -5.03 -10.99
N PHE A 322 15.76 -6.12 -11.72
CA PHE A 322 14.83 -7.27 -11.76
C PHE A 322 15.34 -8.39 -10.84
N GLN A 323 15.42 -8.10 -9.54
CA GLN A 323 15.89 -9.09 -8.55
C GLN A 323 14.74 -9.59 -7.69
N THR A 324 14.68 -10.91 -7.50
CA THR A 324 13.77 -11.54 -6.53
C THR A 324 14.42 -11.53 -5.16
N ARG A 325 13.66 -11.14 -4.13
CA ARG A 325 14.01 -11.46 -2.75
C ARG A 325 13.21 -12.67 -2.31
N HIS A 326 13.89 -13.78 -2.06
CA HIS A 326 13.29 -14.98 -1.46
C HIS A 326 13.46 -14.89 0.06
N ALA A 327 12.47 -14.31 0.75
CA ALA A 327 12.54 -14.10 2.19
C ALA A 327 12.56 -15.40 3.01
N LEU A 328 12.15 -16.52 2.42
CA LEU A 328 12.01 -17.84 3.02
C LEU A 328 13.09 -18.83 2.56
N ALA A 329 13.96 -18.47 1.62
CA ALA A 329 14.99 -19.37 1.11
C ALA A 329 15.89 -19.90 2.23
N GLU A 330 16.41 -19.01 3.08
CA GLU A 330 17.25 -19.38 4.23
C GLU A 330 16.52 -20.31 5.22
N TYR A 331 15.22 -20.10 5.42
CA TYR A 331 14.39 -20.93 6.30
C TYR A 331 14.14 -22.32 5.70
N TYR A 332 13.90 -22.37 4.39
CA TYR A 332 13.73 -23.63 3.66
C TYR A 332 15.04 -24.44 3.68
N GLU A 333 16.17 -23.81 3.43
CA GLU A 333 17.49 -24.46 3.52
C GLU A 333 17.76 -24.99 4.92
N ALA A 334 17.50 -24.19 5.96
CA ALA A 334 17.62 -24.63 7.36
C ALA A 334 16.70 -25.81 7.68
N LEU A 335 15.45 -25.79 7.20
CA LEU A 335 14.51 -26.89 7.37
C LEU A 335 15.01 -28.17 6.69
N LEU A 336 15.45 -28.09 5.43
CA LEU A 336 15.96 -29.24 4.68
C LEU A 336 17.22 -29.84 5.32
N GLN A 337 18.05 -29.00 5.94
CA GLN A 337 19.22 -29.44 6.67
C GLN A 337 18.82 -30.13 7.97
N PHE A 338 17.90 -29.54 8.75
CA PHE A 338 17.48 -30.08 10.05
C PHE A 338 16.63 -31.36 9.91
N SER A 339 15.82 -31.48 8.86
CA SER A 339 14.98 -32.65 8.62
C SER A 339 15.74 -33.87 8.10
N GLY A 340 17.06 -33.76 7.90
CA GLY A 340 17.87 -34.81 7.26
C GLY A 340 17.55 -35.05 5.79
N PHE A 341 16.68 -34.22 5.18
CA PHE A 341 16.25 -34.40 3.79
C PHE A 341 17.43 -34.27 2.82
N ASN A 342 18.35 -33.33 3.09
CA ASN A 342 19.55 -33.17 2.27
C ASN A 342 20.46 -34.40 2.31
N GLU A 343 20.57 -35.07 3.47
CA GLU A 343 21.33 -36.32 3.58
C GLU A 343 20.62 -37.46 2.85
N LEU A 344 19.32 -37.63 3.07
CA LEU A 344 18.48 -38.59 2.35
C LEU A 344 18.60 -38.42 0.83
N ARG A 345 18.53 -37.18 0.34
CA ARG A 345 18.70 -36.85 -1.09
C ARG A 345 20.08 -37.23 -1.60
N HIS A 346 21.14 -36.97 -0.82
CA HIS A 346 22.51 -37.35 -1.18
C HIS A 346 22.71 -38.87 -1.23
N TYR A 347 22.17 -39.59 -0.25
CA TYR A 347 22.19 -41.06 -0.24
C TYR A 347 21.41 -41.64 -1.43
N ALA A 348 20.22 -41.12 -1.73
CA ALA A 348 19.42 -41.55 -2.87
C ALA A 348 20.14 -41.29 -4.21
N ALA A 349 20.78 -40.13 -4.38
CA ALA A 349 21.54 -39.79 -5.58
C ALA A 349 22.74 -40.74 -5.79
N LYS A 350 23.49 -41.05 -4.72
CA LYS A 350 24.58 -42.04 -4.78
C LYS A 350 24.07 -43.44 -5.14
N TRP A 351 22.94 -43.84 -4.57
CA TRP A 351 22.35 -45.15 -4.82
C TRP A 351 21.87 -45.30 -6.27
N LEU A 352 21.19 -44.29 -6.82
CA LEU A 352 20.78 -44.24 -8.22
C LEU A 352 21.99 -44.27 -9.16
N CYS A 353 23.05 -43.52 -8.86
CA CYS A 353 24.29 -43.55 -9.65
C CYS A 353 24.94 -44.95 -9.63
N ALA A 354 24.91 -45.65 -8.49
CA ALA A 354 25.43 -47.02 -8.39
C ALA A 354 24.60 -48.04 -9.19
N ILE A 355 23.28 -47.84 -9.28
CA ILE A 355 22.39 -48.66 -10.13
C ILE A 355 22.67 -48.43 -11.61
N ASP A 356 22.85 -47.17 -12.03
CA ASP A 356 23.16 -46.85 -13.42
C ASP A 356 24.53 -47.38 -13.86
N ILE A 357 25.52 -47.37 -12.96
CA ILE A 357 26.82 -48.01 -13.21
C ILE A 357 26.64 -49.53 -13.38
N LYS A 358 25.86 -50.19 -12.50
CA LYS A 358 25.58 -51.64 -12.64
C LYS A 358 24.85 -51.98 -13.94
N LYS A 359 23.93 -51.13 -14.41
CA LYS A 359 23.23 -51.31 -15.69
C LYS A 359 24.10 -51.11 -16.93
N LYS A 360 25.24 -50.43 -16.82
CA LYS A 360 26.20 -50.22 -17.92
C LYS A 360 27.29 -51.30 -18.00
N ILE A 361 27.45 -52.11 -16.95
CA ILE A 361 28.47 -53.16 -16.84
C ILE A 361 27.92 -54.54 -17.19
N ASN A 362 26.59 -54.71 -17.14
CA ASN A 362 25.86 -55.84 -17.73
C ASN A 362 25.38 -55.46 -19.13
#